data_AF-A0AAE0SCT6-F1
#
_entry.id   AF-A0AAE0SCT6-F1
#
_cell.length_a   1.000
_cell.length_b   1.000
_cell.length_c   1.000
_cell.angle_alpha   90.00
_cell.angle_beta   90.00
_cell.angle_gamma   90.00
#
_symmetry.space_group_name_H-M   'P 1'
#
loop_
_entity.id
_entity.type
_entity.pdbx_description
1 polymer ?
#
loop_
_entity_poly.entity_id
_entity_poly.type
_entity_poly.pdbx_seq_one_letter_code
_entity_poly.pdbx_strand_id
1 'polypeptide(L)'
;MVSGHYLKIAFVDGLKALRESIPRKIKQALRPKLQAQNESRTLKRKWCNICKGECVDNPKISQENSIACDICNLWFHFGWVGLTGNEQFIKRKNSVWKCQTCLMNTLKDKEMVKEKGRRRKSKI
;
A
#
# COMPACT_ATOMS: atom_id res chain seq x y z
N MET A 1 29.43 -27.89 6.61
CA MET A 1 28.24 -27.03 6.39
C MET A 1 28.72 -25.59 6.35
N VAL A 2 28.75 -24.95 5.18
CA VAL A 2 29.17 -23.54 5.07
C VAL A 2 28.03 -22.69 5.63
N SER A 3 28.27 -22.07 6.78
CA SER A 3 27.27 -21.33 7.54
C SER A 3 26.67 -20.20 6.69
N GLY A 4 25.33 -20.07 6.63
CA GLY A 4 24.63 -19.09 5.79
C GLY A 4 25.02 -17.61 6.04
N HIS A 5 25.77 -17.35 7.12
CA HIS A 5 26.46 -16.07 7.35
C HIS A 5 27.54 -15.77 6.31
N TYR A 6 28.33 -16.76 5.91
CA TYR A 6 29.41 -16.57 4.93
C TYR A 6 28.87 -16.17 3.55
N LEU A 7 27.76 -16.77 3.13
CA LEU A 7 27.12 -16.44 1.85
C LEU A 7 26.55 -15.01 1.83
N LYS A 8 26.02 -14.54 2.96
CA LYS A 8 25.57 -13.14 3.11
C LYS A 8 26.73 -12.15 3.06
N ILE A 9 27.84 -12.47 3.70
CA ILE A 9 29.04 -11.63 3.70
C ILE A 9 29.59 -11.52 2.27
N ALA A 10 29.81 -12.66 1.60
CA ALA A 10 30.30 -12.68 0.22
C ALA A 10 29.37 -11.95 -0.77
N PHE A 11 28.05 -12.05 -0.57
CA PHE A 11 27.08 -11.33 -1.38
C PHE A 11 27.13 -9.81 -1.15
N VAL A 12 27.18 -9.37 0.11
CA VAL A 12 27.29 -7.95 0.46
C VAL A 12 28.61 -7.36 -0.05
N ASP A 13 29.71 -8.10 0.05
CA ASP A 13 31.02 -7.69 -0.47
C ASP A 13 31.01 -7.62 -2.01
N GLY A 14 30.36 -8.56 -2.68
CA GLY A 14 30.16 -8.53 -4.13
C GLY A 14 29.34 -7.30 -4.59
N LEU A 15 28.28 -6.95 -3.88
CA LEU A 15 27.50 -5.74 -4.15
C LEU A 15 28.31 -4.46 -3.89
N LYS A 16 29.19 -4.48 -2.89
CA LYS A 16 30.08 -3.35 -2.58
C LYS A 16 31.14 -3.14 -3.67
N ALA A 17 31.77 -4.23 -4.13
CA ALA A 17 32.73 -4.19 -5.24
C ALA A 17 32.07 -3.71 -6.55
N LEU A 18 30.84 -4.15 -6.84
CA LEU A 18 30.06 -3.66 -7.98
C LEU A 18 29.70 -2.17 -7.82
N ARG A 19 29.31 -1.74 -6.63
CA ARG A 19 29.06 -0.32 -6.35
C ARG A 19 30.33 0.49 -6.56
N GLU A 20 31.51 -0.02 -6.20
CA GLU A 20 32.80 0.66 -6.35
C GLU A 20 33.24 0.74 -7.82
N SER A 21 33.00 -0.29 -8.62
CA SER A 21 33.36 -0.35 -10.05
C SER A 21 32.54 0.60 -10.94
N ILE A 22 31.39 1.08 -10.49
CA ILE A 22 30.61 2.09 -11.23
C ILE A 22 31.42 3.41 -11.30
N PRO A 23 31.70 3.92 -12.52
CA PRO A 23 32.53 5.12 -12.70
C PRO A 23 31.92 6.36 -12.03
N ARG A 24 32.79 7.22 -11.48
CA ARG A 24 32.41 8.39 -10.67
C ARG A 24 31.39 9.31 -11.35
N LYS A 25 31.47 9.47 -12.67
CA LYS A 25 30.54 10.28 -13.48
C LYS A 25 29.11 9.76 -13.46
N ILE A 26 28.92 8.44 -13.52
CA ILE A 26 27.60 7.80 -13.44
C ILE A 26 26.99 8.00 -12.03
N LYS A 27 27.80 7.79 -10.98
CA LYS A 27 27.36 8.04 -9.58
C LYS A 27 26.90 9.48 -9.37
N GLN A 28 27.63 10.46 -9.90
CA GLN A 28 27.28 11.89 -9.78
C GLN A 28 25.96 12.23 -10.50
N ALA A 29 25.74 11.70 -11.70
CA ALA A 29 24.50 11.92 -12.45
C ALA A 29 23.27 11.25 -11.81
N LEU A 30 23.47 10.13 -11.10
CA LEU A 30 22.40 9.41 -10.40
C LEU A 30 22.09 9.96 -8.99
N ARG A 31 23.01 10.69 -8.35
CA ARG A 31 22.77 11.30 -7.03
C ARG A 31 21.51 12.18 -6.96
N PRO A 32 21.29 13.15 -7.86
CA PRO A 32 20.09 13.99 -7.80
C PRO A 32 18.81 13.18 -8.05
N LYS A 33 18.85 12.13 -8.88
CA LYS A 33 17.72 11.23 -9.09
C LYS A 33 17.40 10.40 -7.85
N LEU A 34 18.43 9.87 -7.17
CA LEU A 34 18.28 9.14 -5.90
C LEU A 34 17.83 10.04 -4.76
N GLN A 35 18.33 11.27 -4.72
CA GLN A 35 17.93 12.26 -3.73
C GLN A 35 16.48 12.69 -3.98
N ALA A 36 16.08 12.98 -5.22
CA ALA A 36 14.68 13.25 -5.57
C ALA A 36 13.77 12.03 -5.32
N GLN A 37 14.22 10.79 -5.53
CA GLN A 37 13.47 9.57 -5.18
C GLN A 37 13.35 9.37 -3.67
N ASN A 38 14.40 9.67 -2.92
CA ASN A 38 14.40 9.59 -1.46
C ASN A 38 13.59 10.73 -0.83
N GLU A 39 13.60 11.91 -1.46
CA GLU A 39 12.86 13.10 -1.07
C GLU A 39 11.38 13.01 -1.47
N SER A 40 11.04 12.35 -2.58
CA SER A 40 9.64 11.95 -2.87
C SER A 40 9.17 10.73 -2.07
N ARG A 41 10.10 9.94 -1.53
CA ARG A 41 9.86 9.00 -0.43
C ARG A 41 10.02 9.64 0.95
N THR A 42 10.20 10.96 1.07
CA THR A 42 10.02 11.62 2.37
C THR A 42 8.61 11.31 2.79
N LEU A 43 8.55 10.54 3.86
CA LEU A 43 7.34 10.04 4.47
C LEU A 43 6.38 11.20 4.64
N LYS A 44 5.40 11.35 3.74
CA LYS A 44 4.11 11.89 4.18
C LYS A 44 3.68 10.92 5.26
N ARG A 45 3.88 11.29 6.52
CA ARG A 45 3.48 10.48 7.67
C ARG A 45 2.03 10.10 7.43
N LYS A 46 1.79 8.81 7.19
CA LYS A 46 0.46 8.29 6.96
C LYS A 46 -0.15 8.12 8.35
N TRP A 47 -1.31 8.70 8.58
CA TRP A 47 -2.01 8.58 9.85
C TRP A 47 -3.22 7.68 9.69
N CYS A 48 -3.38 6.75 10.62
CA CYS A 48 -4.53 5.87 10.64
C CYS A 48 -5.77 6.67 11.04
N ASN A 49 -6.83 6.58 10.23
CA ASN A 49 -8.08 7.28 10.49
C ASN A 49 -8.84 6.74 11.72
N ILE A 50 -8.52 5.53 12.20
CA ILE A 50 -9.18 4.90 13.35
C ILE A 50 -8.42 5.19 14.64
N CYS A 51 -7.15 4.79 14.74
CA CYS A 51 -6.37 4.91 15.97
C CYS A 51 -5.59 6.23 16.09
N LYS A 52 -5.60 7.07 15.05
CA LYS A 52 -4.78 8.30 14.94
C LYS A 52 -3.26 8.07 15.07
N GLY A 53 -2.82 6.82 15.06
CA GLY A 53 -1.42 6.42 15.11
C GLY A 53 -0.74 6.50 13.75
N GLU A 54 0.59 6.41 13.75
CA GLU A 54 1.38 6.39 12.53
C GLU A 54 1.23 5.04 11.80
N CYS A 55 0.99 5.11 10.50
CA CYS A 55 0.96 3.97 9.59
C CYS A 55 2.38 3.76 9.05
N VAL A 56 3.05 2.74 9.58
CA VAL A 56 4.41 2.38 9.13
C VAL A 56 4.32 1.58 7.84
N ASP A 57 5.10 1.96 6.84
CA ASP A 57 5.31 1.15 5.64
C ASP A 57 6.25 -0.01 5.98
N ASN A 58 5.78 -1.25 5.78
CA ASN A 58 6.52 -2.49 6.07
C ASN A 58 6.89 -2.69 7.57
N PRO A 59 5.88 -2.84 8.45
CA PRO A 59 6.12 -3.16 9.85
C PRO A 59 6.59 -4.61 10.04
N LYS A 60 7.12 -4.91 11.23
CA LYS A 60 7.59 -6.27 11.58
C LYS A 60 6.43 -7.24 11.78
N ILE A 61 5.24 -6.72 12.14
CA ILE A 61 4.05 -7.52 12.41
C ILE A 61 2.99 -7.19 11.35
N SER A 62 2.43 -8.22 10.71
CA SER A 62 1.46 -8.08 9.61
C SER A 62 0.21 -7.25 9.96
N GLN A 63 -0.17 -7.17 11.24
CA GLN A 63 -1.34 -6.42 11.71
C GLN A 63 -1.14 -4.90 11.73
N GLU A 64 0.11 -4.46 11.77
CA GLU A 64 0.50 -3.05 11.71
C GLU A 64 0.53 -2.54 10.26
N ASN A 65 0.44 -3.45 9.28
CA ASN A 65 0.39 -3.08 7.87
C ASN A 65 -0.77 -2.12 7.64
N SER A 66 -0.56 -1.19 6.72
CA SER A 66 -1.52 -0.13 6.44
C SER A 66 -2.00 -0.20 5.00
N ILE A 67 -3.26 0.14 4.78
CA ILE A 67 -3.90 0.21 3.47
C ILE A 67 -4.66 1.51 3.31
N ALA A 68 -4.65 2.05 2.09
CA ALA A 68 -5.42 3.23 1.73
C ALA A 68 -6.74 2.81 1.06
N CYS A 69 -7.81 3.50 1.40
CA CYS A 69 -9.09 3.35 0.70
C CYS A 69 -9.02 4.03 -0.68
N ASP A 70 -9.38 3.32 -1.75
CA ASP A 70 -9.38 3.86 -3.12
C ASP A 70 -10.45 4.94 -3.38
N ILE A 71 -11.38 5.17 -2.44
CA ILE A 71 -12.46 6.15 -2.58
C ILE A 71 -12.17 7.44 -1.81
N CYS A 72 -11.74 7.32 -0.55
CA CYS A 72 -11.51 8.47 0.32
C CYS A 72 -10.04 8.77 0.60
N ASN A 73 -9.11 7.95 0.08
CA ASN A 73 -7.66 8.07 0.27
C ASN A 73 -7.20 8.12 1.74
N LEU A 74 -8.05 7.69 2.67
CA LEU A 74 -7.72 7.56 4.09
C LEU A 74 -6.97 6.26 4.35
N TRP A 75 -6.04 6.30 5.30
CA TRP A 75 -5.20 5.17 5.69
C TRP A 75 -5.77 4.45 6.91
N PHE A 76 -5.65 3.12 6.88
CA PHE A 76 -6.17 2.23 7.92
C PHE A 76 -5.17 1.10 8.18
N HIS A 77 -4.97 0.76 9.45
CA HIS A 77 -4.21 -0.42 9.85
C HIS A 77 -5.05 -1.70 9.68
N PHE A 78 -4.42 -2.78 9.24
CA PHE A 78 -5.05 -4.07 9.03
C PHE A 78 -5.81 -4.58 10.26
N GLY A 79 -5.21 -4.51 11.45
CA GLY A 79 -5.87 -4.94 12.69
C GLY A 79 -7.18 -4.21 12.99
N TRP A 80 -7.32 -2.94 12.58
CA TRP A 80 -8.51 -2.14 12.85
C TRP A 80 -9.63 -2.33 11.82
N VAL A 81 -9.28 -2.78 10.62
CA VAL A 81 -10.25 -3.13 9.57
C VAL A 81 -10.47 -4.65 9.44
N GLY A 82 -9.96 -5.43 10.40
CA GLY A 82 -10.12 -6.89 10.44
C GLY A 82 -9.41 -7.62 9.30
N LEU A 83 -8.39 -6.99 8.70
CA LEU A 83 -7.57 -7.61 7.67
C LEU A 83 -6.41 -8.36 8.33
N THR A 84 -6.09 -9.53 7.79
CA THR A 84 -5.02 -10.39 8.29
C THR A 84 -3.75 -10.31 7.46
N GLY A 85 -3.79 -9.65 6.31
CA GLY A 85 -2.66 -9.55 5.39
C GLY A 85 -2.57 -10.72 4.40
N ASN A 86 -3.44 -11.73 4.53
CA ASN A 86 -3.47 -12.90 3.66
C ASN A 86 -4.58 -12.81 2.59
N GLU A 87 -5.35 -11.73 2.59
CA GLU A 87 -6.46 -11.57 1.69
C GLU A 87 -5.99 -11.48 0.24
N GLN A 88 -6.76 -12.10 -0.66
CA GLN A 88 -6.41 -12.21 -2.08
C GLN A 88 -6.24 -10.85 -2.76
N PHE A 89 -6.86 -9.80 -2.23
CA PHE A 89 -6.75 -8.44 -2.76
C PHE A 89 -5.37 -7.82 -2.50
N ILE A 90 -4.65 -8.26 -1.47
CA ILE A 90 -3.28 -7.80 -1.18
C ILE A 90 -2.28 -8.46 -2.15
N LYS A 91 -2.55 -9.70 -2.55
CA LYS A 91 -1.67 -10.48 -3.44
C LYS A 91 -1.83 -10.13 -4.93
N ARG A 92 -2.98 -9.60 -5.34
CA ARG A 92 -3.24 -9.25 -6.73
C ARG A 92 -2.97 -7.76 -6.99
N LYS A 93 -2.17 -7.47 -8.02
CA LYS A 93 -1.69 -6.10 -8.37
C LYS A 93 -2.78 -5.06 -8.71
N ASN A 94 -4.05 -5.44 -8.84
CA ASN A 94 -5.14 -4.54 -9.27
C ASN A 94 -6.39 -4.64 -8.37
N SER A 95 -6.20 -4.93 -7.09
CA SER A 95 -7.36 -5.08 -6.21
C SER A 95 -7.68 -3.77 -5.51
N VAL A 96 -8.95 -3.38 -5.62
CA VAL A 96 -9.48 -2.18 -5.00
C VAL A 96 -9.95 -2.52 -3.60
N TRP A 97 -9.51 -1.75 -2.61
CA TRP A 97 -9.99 -1.85 -1.24
C TRP A 97 -10.79 -0.59 -0.87
N LYS A 98 -11.97 -0.82 -0.27
CA LYS A 98 -12.86 0.25 0.17
C LYS A 98 -13.06 0.12 1.66
N CYS A 99 -12.96 1.23 2.40
CA CYS A 99 -13.29 1.24 3.81
C CYS A 99 -14.80 1.00 4.03
N GLN A 100 -15.18 0.59 5.24
CA GLN A 100 -16.56 0.25 5.57
C GLN A 100 -17.54 1.39 5.27
N THR A 101 -17.16 2.64 5.54
CA THR A 101 -17.99 3.82 5.26
C THR A 101 -18.26 3.97 3.76
N CYS A 102 -17.23 3.81 2.92
CA CYS A 102 -17.38 3.87 1.47
C CYS A 102 -18.16 2.66 0.93
N LEU A 103 -17.98 1.48 1.54
CA LEU A 103 -18.75 0.28 1.16
C LEU A 103 -20.25 0.49 1.41
N MET A 104 -20.64 1.00 2.58
CA MET A 104 -22.04 1.28 2.92
C MET A 104 -22.66 2.34 2.00
N ASN A 105 -21.93 3.39 1.64
CA ASN A 105 -22.44 4.41 0.72
C ASN A 105 -22.76 3.83 -0.66
N THR A 106 -21.87 2.97 -1.19
CA THR A 106 -22.10 2.34 -2.50
C THR A 106 -23.27 1.35 -2.54
N LEU A 107 -23.71 0.83 -1.39
CA LEU A 107 -24.90 -0.03 -1.31
C LEU A 107 -26.19 0.79 -1.31
N LYS A 108 -26.19 1.94 -0.62
CA LYS A 108 -27.34 2.84 -0.55
C LYS A 108 -27.72 3.41 -1.92
N ASP A 109 -26.72 3.70 -2.75
CA ASP A 109 -26.92 4.17 -4.13
C ASP A 109 -27.60 3.12 -5.01
N LYS A 110 -27.42 1.81 -4.72
CA LYS A 110 -28.01 0.71 -5.50
C LYS A 110 -29.47 0.43 -5.15
N GLU A 111 -29.91 0.70 -3.92
CA GLU A 111 -31.31 0.53 -3.53
C GLU A 111 -32.22 1.57 -4.18
N MET A 112 -31.74 2.80 -4.37
CA MET A 112 -32.51 3.86 -5.04
C MET A 112 -32.81 3.59 -6.52
N VAL A 113 -32.03 2.74 -7.19
CA VAL A 113 -32.26 2.38 -8.60
C VAL A 113 -33.43 1.40 -8.77
N LYS A 114 -33.72 0.55 -7.77
CA LYS A 114 -34.80 -0.45 -7.87
C LYS A 114 -36.19 0.12 -7.63
N GLU A 115 -36.34 1.15 -6.80
CA GLU A 115 -37.64 1.75 -6.48
C GLU A 115 -38.27 2.47 -7.69
N LYS A 116 -37.47 3.07 -8.58
CA LYS A 116 -37.97 3.85 -9.72
C LYS A 116 -38.44 3.01 -10.92
N GLY A 117 -38.20 1.69 -10.91
CA GLY A 117 -38.62 0.79 -12.00
C GLY A 117 -40.06 0.28 -11.93
N ARG A 118 -40.78 0.49 -10.81
CA ARG A 118 -42.05 -0.21 -10.54
C ARG A 118 -43.27 0.71 -10.33
N ARG A 119 -43.25 1.94 -10.85
CA ARG A 119 -44.39 2.90 -10.79
C ARG A 119 -44.86 3.43 -12.15
N ARG A 120 -44.64 2.70 -13.24
CA ARG A 120 -45.29 2.95 -14.54
C ARG A 120 -46.05 1.73 -15.05
N LYS A 121 -47.17 1.43 -14.39
CA LYS A 121 -48.32 0.77 -15.04
C LYS A 121 -49.59 1.38 -14.45
N SER A 122 -49.80 2.64 -14.80
CA SER A 122 -51.11 3.27 -14.70
C SER A 122 -51.88 2.91 -15.96
N LYS A 123 -53.07 2.34 -15.75
CA LYS A 123 -54.31 2.67 -16.44
C LYS A 123 -54.41 2.31 -17.93
N ILE A 124 -55.14 1.23 -18.20
CA ILE A 124 -56.24 1.12 -19.17
C ILE A 124 -57.18 0.03 -18.66
#